data_AF-A0A5E4R2S1-F1
#
_entry.id   AF-A0A5E4R2S1-F1
#
_cell.length_a   1.000
_cell.length_b   1.000
_cell.length_c   1.000
_cell.angle_alpha   90.00
_cell.angle_beta   90.00
_cell.angle_gamma   90.00
#
_symmetry.space_group_name_H-M   'P 1'
#
loop_
_entity.id
_entity.type
_entity.pdbx_description
1 polymer ?
#
loop_
_entity_poly.entity_id
_entity_poly.type
_entity_poly.pdbx_seq_one_letter_code
_entity_poly.pdbx_strand_id
1 'polypeptide(L)'
;MSQVDGCGLSGASEDDEECVSSAAGSAYEDAGDIVKSAMSDEVTKQLAAAGPVGMAAAAAIASSKKRKRPHSFETNPSVRKRHQNRLLRKLRSSRRVWGSRLWYW
;
A
#
# COMPACT_ATOMS: atom_id res chain seq x y z
N MET A 1 -4.56 11.01 -46.34
CA MET A 1 -5.61 10.04 -45.99
C MET A 1 -5.83 10.07 -44.49
N SER A 2 -7.07 10.30 -44.11
CA SER A 2 -7.65 10.12 -42.79
C SER A 2 -7.62 8.66 -42.35
N GLN A 3 -7.35 8.40 -41.08
CA GLN A 3 -8.07 7.41 -40.28
C GLN A 3 -7.76 7.63 -38.79
N VAL A 4 -8.68 8.35 -38.17
CA VAL A 4 -9.02 8.27 -36.74
C VAL A 4 -9.97 7.09 -36.62
N ASP A 5 -9.69 6.14 -35.74
CA ASP A 5 -10.62 5.15 -35.17
C ASP A 5 -9.82 4.42 -34.06
N GLY A 6 -10.24 4.19 -32.82
CA GLY A 6 -11.45 4.47 -32.09
C GLY A 6 -11.23 3.89 -30.69
N CYS A 7 -11.47 4.67 -29.64
CA CYS A 7 -11.53 4.17 -28.27
C CYS A 7 -12.73 3.22 -28.16
N GLY A 8 -12.47 1.91 -28.12
CA GLY A 8 -13.47 0.89 -27.82
C GLY A 8 -13.76 0.84 -26.32
N LEU A 9 -14.70 1.66 -25.87
CA LEU A 9 -15.44 1.43 -24.63
C LEU A 9 -16.52 0.38 -24.94
N SER A 10 -16.25 -0.89 -24.66
CA SER A 10 -17.30 -1.91 -24.58
C SER A 10 -17.49 -2.28 -23.11
N GLY A 11 -18.52 -1.70 -22.51
CA GLY A 11 -19.16 -2.31 -21.36
C GLY A 11 -19.78 -3.63 -21.77
N ALA A 12 -19.43 -4.68 -21.04
CA ALA A 12 -20.21 -5.90 -20.93
C ALA A 12 -20.46 -6.08 -19.43
N SER A 13 -21.67 -5.72 -19.02
CA SER A 13 -22.25 -6.13 -17.76
C SER A 13 -22.71 -7.58 -17.94
N GLU A 14 -21.99 -8.52 -17.35
CA GLU A 14 -22.47 -9.88 -17.17
C GLU A 14 -22.22 -10.24 -15.70
N ASP A 15 -23.33 -10.23 -14.98
CA ASP A 15 -23.56 -10.75 -13.64
C ASP A 15 -23.39 -12.26 -13.72
N ASP A 16 -22.31 -12.79 -13.13
CA ASP A 16 -22.25 -14.20 -12.74
C ASP A 16 -21.39 -14.30 -11.47
N GLU A 17 -22.12 -14.58 -10.40
CA GLU A 17 -21.68 -14.98 -9.09
C GLU A 17 -20.77 -16.22 -9.18
N GLU A 18 -19.45 -16.04 -9.14
CA GLU A 18 -18.57 -17.06 -8.59
C GLU A 18 -17.68 -16.45 -7.51
N CYS A 19 -18.31 -16.23 -6.37
CA CYS A 19 -17.63 -16.18 -5.08
C CYS A 19 -17.01 -17.57 -4.79
N VAL A 20 -15.94 -17.94 -5.50
CA VAL A 20 -14.99 -18.97 -5.06
C VAL A 20 -14.15 -18.36 -3.93
N SER A 21 -14.84 -18.13 -2.82
CA SER A 21 -14.24 -18.12 -1.50
C SER A 21 -13.91 -19.57 -1.15
N SER A 22 -12.73 -20.05 -1.55
CA SER A 22 -11.98 -21.18 -0.96
C SER A 22 -10.73 -21.42 -1.81
N ALA A 23 -9.50 -21.23 -1.34
CA ALA A 23 -9.01 -21.78 -0.10
C ALA A 23 -8.50 -20.70 0.87
N ALA A 24 -9.21 -20.57 1.98
CA ALA A 24 -8.65 -20.18 3.26
C ALA A 24 -7.60 -21.22 3.73
N GLY A 25 -6.51 -21.34 2.99
CA GLY A 25 -5.53 -22.42 3.12
C GLY A 25 -4.12 -21.97 2.77
N SER A 26 -3.65 -20.87 3.38
CA SER A 26 -2.20 -20.59 3.51
C SER A 26 -1.85 -19.43 4.47
N ALA A 27 -2.83 -18.79 5.12
CA ALA A 27 -2.50 -17.76 6.12
C ALA A 27 -2.09 -18.34 7.48
N TYR A 28 -2.43 -19.60 7.76
CA TYR A 28 -2.14 -20.26 9.05
C TYR A 28 -0.91 -21.20 9.00
N GLU A 29 -0.55 -21.73 7.83
CA GLU A 29 0.68 -22.53 7.66
C GLU A 29 1.94 -21.65 7.78
N ASP A 30 1.89 -20.39 7.34
CA ASP A 30 2.99 -19.41 7.50
C ASP A 30 3.13 -18.96 8.97
N ALA A 31 2.09 -19.09 9.80
CA ALA A 31 2.16 -18.72 11.21
C ALA A 31 3.10 -19.65 12.00
N GLY A 32 3.11 -20.94 11.65
CA GLY A 32 4.04 -21.91 12.25
C GLY A 32 5.50 -21.64 11.89
N ASP A 33 5.77 -21.21 10.66
CA ASP A 33 7.11 -20.85 10.19
C ASP A 33 7.58 -19.51 10.78
N ILE A 34 6.70 -18.51 10.84
CA ILE A 34 6.97 -17.21 11.48
C ILE A 34 7.32 -17.38 12.95
N VAL A 35 6.56 -18.19 13.69
CA VAL A 35 6.84 -18.45 15.11
C VAL A 35 8.16 -19.22 15.25
N LYS A 36 8.43 -20.25 14.43
CA LYS A 36 9.72 -20.95 14.44
C LYS A 36 10.91 -20.04 14.18
N SER A 37 10.81 -19.15 13.20
CA SER A 37 11.85 -18.16 12.91
C SER A 37 12.00 -17.13 14.02
N ALA A 38 10.95 -16.78 14.75
CA ALA A 38 11.01 -15.82 15.85
C ALA A 38 11.51 -16.44 17.16
N MET A 39 11.38 -17.76 17.32
CA MET A 39 11.99 -18.53 18.39
C MET A 39 13.51 -18.63 18.26
N SER A 40 14.17 -17.96 17.30
CA SER A 40 15.63 -17.76 17.35
C SER A 40 16.02 -16.62 18.29
N ASP A 41 15.15 -15.63 18.47
CA ASP A 41 15.38 -14.48 19.35
C ASP A 41 15.14 -14.87 20.82
N GLU A 42 16.17 -14.75 21.66
CA GLU A 42 16.14 -15.25 23.05
C GLU A 42 15.03 -14.62 23.91
N VAL A 43 14.75 -13.32 23.70
CA VAL A 43 13.65 -12.61 24.37
C VAL A 43 12.29 -13.16 23.95
N THR A 44 12.13 -13.49 22.66
CA THR A 44 10.87 -14.03 22.13
C THR A 44 10.60 -15.44 22.65
N LYS A 45 11.64 -16.27 22.83
CA LYS A 45 11.52 -17.59 23.45
C LYS A 45 11.05 -17.51 24.91
N GLN A 46 11.66 -16.62 25.69
CA GLN A 46 11.30 -16.43 27.10
C GLN A 46 9.85 -15.94 27.23
N LEU A 47 9.41 -15.06 26.32
CA LEU A 47 8.02 -14.64 26.25
C LEU A 47 7.10 -15.82 25.92
N ALA A 48 7.41 -16.64 24.92
CA ALA A 48 6.57 -17.81 24.61
C ALA A 48 6.47 -18.83 25.76
N ALA A 49 7.51 -18.95 26.59
CA ALA A 49 7.53 -19.80 27.79
C ALA A 49 6.72 -19.24 28.97
N ALA A 50 6.37 -17.94 28.97
CA ALA A 50 5.61 -17.28 30.04
C ALA A 50 4.09 -17.57 30.00
N GLY A 51 3.65 -18.46 29.11
CA GLY A 51 2.25 -18.90 28.99
C GLY A 51 1.49 -18.27 27.82
N PRO A 52 0.14 -18.37 27.77
CA PRO A 52 -0.66 -17.99 26.61
C PRO A 52 -0.51 -16.52 26.17
N VAL A 53 -0.41 -15.61 27.14
CA VAL A 53 -0.17 -14.18 26.90
C VAL A 53 1.20 -13.95 26.28
N GLY A 54 2.20 -14.70 26.75
CA GLY A 54 3.56 -14.66 26.27
C GLY A 54 3.72 -15.21 24.84
N MET A 55 2.97 -16.27 24.49
CA MET A 55 2.88 -16.78 23.12
C MET A 55 2.24 -15.77 22.16
N ALA A 56 1.17 -15.09 22.59
CA ALA A 56 0.55 -14.02 21.81
C ALA A 56 1.51 -12.83 21.59
N ALA A 57 2.26 -12.44 22.63
CA ALA A 57 3.29 -11.42 22.53
C ALA A 57 4.43 -11.83 21.60
N ALA A 58 4.90 -13.08 21.69
CA ALA A 58 5.93 -13.63 20.81
C ALA A 58 5.48 -13.64 19.34
N ALA A 59 4.23 -14.04 19.06
CA ALA A 59 3.65 -14.00 17.72
C ALA A 59 3.48 -12.57 17.18
N ALA A 60 3.13 -11.60 18.04
CA ALA A 60 3.05 -10.18 17.66
C ALA A 60 4.42 -9.61 17.27
N ILE A 61 5.47 -9.93 18.04
CA ILE A 61 6.86 -9.56 17.73
C ILE A 61 7.29 -10.21 16.40
N ALA A 62 7.03 -11.51 16.23
CA ALA A 62 7.33 -12.25 15.01
C ALA A 62 6.66 -11.64 13.76
N SER A 63 5.38 -11.29 13.88
CA SER A 63 4.58 -10.71 12.80
C SER A 63 4.99 -9.27 12.45
N SER A 64 5.47 -8.49 13.43
CA SER A 64 5.89 -7.09 13.22
C SER A 64 7.08 -6.93 12.26
N LYS A 65 7.90 -7.98 12.08
CA LYS A 65 9.13 -7.96 11.27
C LYS A 65 8.87 -7.99 9.75
N LYS A 66 7.64 -8.30 9.29
CA LYS A 66 7.31 -8.55 7.87
C LYS A 66 6.76 -7.33 7.09
N ARG A 67 6.66 -6.12 7.67
CA ARG A 67 6.23 -4.92 6.89
C ARG A 67 7.40 -4.24 6.16
N LYS A 68 7.78 -4.81 5.03
CA LYS A 68 8.75 -4.24 4.08
C LYS A 68 8.10 -3.20 3.18
N ARG A 69 7.99 -1.97 3.69
CA ARG A 69 8.27 -0.73 2.96
C ARG A 69 8.20 0.40 3.98
N PRO A 70 9.34 0.94 4.45
CA PRO A 70 9.26 2.20 5.17
C PRO A 70 8.60 3.19 4.22
N HIS A 71 7.44 3.73 4.58
CA HIS A 71 6.99 5.00 4.03
C HIS A 71 8.02 6.03 4.49
N SER A 72 9.10 6.17 3.73
CA SER A 72 10.08 7.20 3.96
C SER A 72 9.46 8.50 3.49
N PHE A 73 9.00 9.29 4.45
CA PHE A 73 8.79 10.70 4.18
C PHE A 73 10.14 11.33 3.85
N GLU A 74 10.09 12.35 3.00
CA GLU A 74 11.23 13.21 2.79
C GLU A 74 11.55 13.92 4.11
N THR A 75 12.61 13.49 4.80
CA THR A 75 13.06 14.05 6.08
C THR A 75 13.83 15.35 5.89
N ASN A 76 14.34 15.62 4.69
CA ASN A 76 15.04 16.87 4.42
C ASN A 76 14.02 18.03 4.27
N PRO A 77 14.06 19.04 5.16
CA PRO A 77 13.11 20.15 5.13
C PRO A 77 13.20 20.96 3.81
N SER A 78 14.38 21.03 3.20
CA SER A 78 14.59 21.78 1.95
C SER A 78 13.95 21.06 0.75
N VAL A 79 14.11 19.74 0.66
CA VAL A 79 13.55 18.93 -0.43
C VAL A 79 12.02 18.91 -0.34
N ARG A 80 11.47 18.75 0.88
CA ARG A 80 10.03 18.83 1.12
C ARG A 80 9.44 20.18 0.66
N LYS A 81 10.08 21.30 1.01
CA LYS A 81 9.66 22.64 0.54
C LYS A 81 9.78 22.79 -0.98
N ARG A 82 10.82 22.22 -1.61
CA ARG A 82 11.01 22.27 -3.06
C ARG A 82 9.89 21.53 -3.81
N HIS A 83 9.49 20.35 -3.34
CA HIS A 83 8.37 19.58 -3.91
C HIS A 83 7.05 20.34 -3.81
N GLN A 84 6.72 20.88 -2.63
CA GLN A 84 5.51 21.69 -2.44
C GLN A 84 5.47 22.90 -3.39
N ASN A 85 6.56 23.65 -3.51
CA ASN A 85 6.63 24.80 -4.41
C ASN A 85 6.52 24.41 -5.89
N ARG A 86 6.99 23.23 -6.29
CA ARG A 86 6.81 22.71 -7.65
C ARG A 86 5.33 22.40 -7.92
N LEU A 87 4.64 21.77 -6.98
CA LEU A 87 3.21 21.49 -7.08
C LEU A 87 2.36 22.77 -7.12
N LEU A 88 2.65 23.74 -6.24
CA LEU A 88 1.95 25.03 -6.24
C LEU A 88 2.12 25.81 -7.54
N ARG A 89 3.33 25.77 -8.13
CA ARG A 89 3.56 26.38 -9.46
C ARG A 89 2.76 25.68 -10.55
N LYS A 90 2.71 24.35 -10.55
CA LYS A 90 1.86 23.58 -11.49
C LYS A 90 0.39 23.99 -11.35
N LEU A 91 -0.14 24.02 -10.12
CA LEU A 91 -1.52 24.42 -9.85
C LEU A 91 -1.82 25.85 -10.32
N ARG A 92 -0.96 26.81 -9.97
CA ARG A 92 -1.10 28.22 -10.37
C ARG A 92 -0.98 28.40 -11.88
N SER A 93 -0.14 27.60 -12.54
CA SER A 93 -0.02 27.59 -14.00
C SER A 93 -1.31 27.08 -14.63
N SER A 94 -1.84 25.96 -14.14
CA SER A 94 -3.13 25.43 -14.60
C SER A 94 -4.23 26.49 -14.43
N ARG A 95 -4.43 27.03 -13.21
CA ARG A 95 -5.45 28.07 -12.95
C ARG A 95 -5.34 29.27 -13.90
N ARG A 96 -4.12 29.73 -14.19
CA ARG A 96 -3.91 30.85 -15.13
C ARG A 96 -4.32 30.49 -16.55
N VAL A 97 -3.95 29.30 -17.05
CA VAL A 97 -4.32 28.86 -18.41
C VAL A 97 -5.83 28.72 -18.56
N TRP A 98 -6.52 28.13 -17.58
CA TRP A 98 -7.99 28.01 -17.60
C TRP A 98 -8.67 29.37 -17.49
N GLY A 99 -8.15 30.28 -16.66
CA GLY A 99 -8.65 31.65 -16.57
C GLY A 99 -8.47 32.42 -17.89
N SER A 100 -7.27 32.42 -18.47
CA SER A 100 -7.02 33.14 -19.73
C SER A 100 -7.79 32.56 -20.92
N ARG A 101 -8.04 31.25 -20.97
CA ARG A 101 -8.87 30.63 -22.02
C ARG A 101 -10.35 30.96 -21.86
N LEU A 102 -10.86 31.07 -20.63
CA LEU A 102 -12.25 31.42 -20.36
C LEU A 102 -12.57 32.89 -20.68
N TRP A 103 -11.57 33.78 -20.61
CA TRP A 103 -11.69 35.19 -20.96
C TRP A 103 -11.46 35.51 -22.45
N TYR A 104 -11.10 34.50 -23.25
CA TYR A 104 -10.90 34.59 -24.70
C TYR A 104 -12.09 34.02 -25.49
N TRP A 105 -13.22 33.80 -24.82
CA TRP A 105 -14.51 33.40 -25.38
C TRP A 105 -15.58 34.41 -24.99
#